data_AF-A0A093F6J5-F1
#
_entry.id   AF-A0A093F6J5-F1
#
_cell.length_a   1.000
_cell.length_b   1.000
_cell.length_c   1.000
_cell.angle_alpha   90.00
_cell.angle_beta   90.00
_cell.angle_gamma   90.00
#
_symmetry.space_group_name_H-M   'P 1'
#
loop_
_entity.id
_entity.type
_entity.pdbx_description
1 polymer ?
#
loop_
_entity_poly.entity_id
_entity_poly.type
_entity_poly.pdbx_seq_one_letter_code
_entity_poly.pdbx_strand_id
1 'polypeptide(L)'
;IQLMQYVIYGIASFFFLYGIILLAEGFYTTSAVKELHGEFKTTACGRCISGMFVFLTYVLGVAWLGVFGFSAVPVFMFYNIWSTCEVIKSLQTNVTVPGDQICVDIRQYGIIPWNAVPGKACGPILENICNTNEFYMSYHLFIVACAGAGATVIALIHFLMILSSNWAYLKDASKMQAYQDIKAKEEQELQDIQSRSKEQLNSYT
;
A
#
# COMPACT_ATOMS: atom_id res chain seq x y z
N ILE A 1 19.23 19.73 -1.30
CA ILE A 1 18.31 19.78 -0.14
C ILE A 1 16.90 20.20 -0.55
N GLN A 2 16.73 21.33 -1.25
CA GLN A 2 15.40 21.79 -1.70
C GLN A 2 14.63 20.76 -2.56
N LEU A 3 15.30 20.08 -3.50
CA LEU A 3 14.67 19.03 -4.31
C LEU A 3 14.07 17.89 -3.45
N MET A 4 14.81 17.43 -2.44
CA MET A 4 14.34 16.37 -1.55
C MET A 4 13.13 16.81 -0.73
N GLN A 5 13.10 18.07 -0.28
CA GLN A 5 11.96 18.63 0.45
C GLN A 5 10.70 18.66 -0.43
N TYR A 6 10.82 19.11 -1.69
CA TYR A 6 9.68 19.10 -2.62
C TYR A 6 9.15 17.69 -2.90
N VAL A 7 10.04 16.70 -3.03
CA VAL A 7 9.63 15.30 -3.21
C VAL A 7 8.86 14.79 -1.99
N ILE A 8 9.33 15.07 -0.78
CA ILE A 8 8.65 14.64 0.46
C ILE A 8 7.27 15.28 0.56
N TYR A 9 7.14 16.59 0.32
CA TYR A 9 5.86 17.28 0.37
C TYR A 9 4.89 16.77 -0.71
N GLY A 10 5.39 16.50 -1.91
CA GLY A 10 4.59 15.93 -3.00
C GLY A 10 4.06 14.54 -2.65
N ILE A 11 4.93 13.66 -2.15
CA ILE A 11 4.52 12.29 -1.75
C ILE A 11 3.53 12.35 -0.58
N ALA A 12 3.82 13.12 0.48
CA ALA A 12 2.96 13.20 1.65
C ALA A 12 1.55 13.71 1.31
N SER A 13 1.46 14.79 0.53
CA SER A 13 0.17 15.34 0.09
C SER A 13 -0.59 14.38 -0.83
N PHE A 14 0.10 13.70 -1.75
CA PHE A 14 -0.50 12.69 -2.61
C PHE A 14 -1.10 11.53 -1.79
N PHE A 15 -0.36 10.96 -0.84
CA PHE A 15 -0.87 9.85 -0.01
C PHE A 15 -2.04 10.28 0.88
N PHE A 16 -2.01 11.51 1.40
CA PHE A 16 -3.11 12.05 2.18
C PHE A 16 -4.39 12.18 1.35
N LEU A 17 -4.30 12.80 0.16
CA LEU A 17 -5.43 12.93 -0.75
C LEU A 17 -5.92 11.57 -1.24
N TYR A 18 -5.00 10.67 -1.57
CA TYR A 18 -5.35 9.32 -2.00
C TYR A 18 -6.07 8.54 -0.90
N GLY A 19 -5.63 8.65 0.35
CA GLY A 19 -6.32 8.06 1.50
C GLY A 19 -7.75 8.59 1.67
N ILE A 20 -7.97 9.90 1.52
CA ILE A 20 -9.33 10.48 1.56
C ILE A 20 -10.21 9.91 0.44
N ILE A 21 -9.66 9.80 -0.78
CA ILE A 21 -10.39 9.25 -1.93
C ILE A 21 -10.73 7.77 -1.71
N LEU A 22 -9.81 6.97 -1.17
CA LEU A 22 -10.07 5.57 -0.82
C LEU A 22 -11.15 5.42 0.25
N LEU A 23 -11.14 6.28 1.27
CA LEU A 23 -12.19 6.31 2.29
C LEU A 23 -13.54 6.71 1.69
N ALA A 24 -13.56 7.74 0.85
CA ALA A 24 -14.77 8.16 0.16
C ALA A 24 -15.33 7.01 -0.69
N GLU A 25 -14.49 6.33 -1.48
CA GLU A 25 -14.91 5.17 -2.29
C GLU A 25 -15.48 4.06 -1.42
N GLY A 26 -14.83 3.73 -0.29
CA GLY A 26 -15.33 2.73 0.66
C GLY A 26 -16.71 3.07 1.24
N PHE A 27 -16.97 4.35 1.53
CA PHE A 27 -18.29 4.81 1.98
C PHE A 27 -19.32 4.81 0.84
N TYR A 28 -18.95 5.27 -0.36
CA TYR A 28 -19.85 5.33 -1.52
C TYR A 28 -20.21 3.94 -2.07
N THR A 29 -19.35 2.94 -1.89
CA THR A 29 -19.57 1.56 -2.35
C THR A 29 -20.28 0.68 -1.32
N THR A 30 -20.21 1.00 -0.03
CA THR A 30 -20.98 0.32 1.03
C THR A 30 -22.48 0.61 0.86
N SER A 31 -23.29 -0.46 0.80
CA SER A 31 -24.68 -0.49 0.30
C SER A 31 -25.68 0.52 0.88
N ALA A 32 -25.39 1.17 2.02
CA ALA A 32 -26.31 2.09 2.70
C ALA A 32 -26.62 3.37 1.91
N VAL A 33 -25.72 3.85 1.04
CA VAL A 33 -25.94 5.09 0.26
C VAL A 33 -26.61 4.83 -1.10
N LYS A 34 -26.46 3.62 -1.65
CA LYS A 34 -27.12 3.25 -2.92
C LYS A 34 -28.64 3.14 -2.81
N GLU A 35 -29.17 2.79 -1.64
CA GLU A 35 -30.61 2.83 -1.37
C GLU A 35 -31.16 4.28 -1.29
N LEU A 36 -30.33 5.25 -0.89
CA LEU A 36 -30.74 6.62 -0.59
C LEU A 36 -30.80 7.56 -1.80
N HIS A 37 -30.26 7.16 -2.97
CA HIS A 37 -30.21 8.03 -4.16
C HIS A 37 -30.95 7.53 -5.39
N GLY A 38 -31.83 6.54 -5.21
CA GLY A 38 -32.58 5.94 -6.31
C GLY A 38 -31.67 5.27 -7.33
N GLU A 39 -32.26 4.52 -8.25
CA GLU A 39 -31.56 3.91 -9.37
C GLU A 39 -30.94 4.98 -10.28
N PHE A 40 -29.82 5.58 -9.86
CA PHE A 40 -28.87 6.11 -10.82
C PHE A 40 -28.47 4.91 -11.66
N LYS A 41 -28.94 4.87 -12.92
CA LYS A 41 -28.36 4.06 -13.98
C LYS A 41 -26.85 4.18 -13.83
N THR A 42 -26.23 3.19 -13.18
CA THR A 42 -24.79 3.18 -12.92
C THR A 42 -24.15 2.76 -14.23
N THR A 43 -24.14 3.75 -15.12
CA THR A 43 -23.51 3.78 -16.43
C THR A 43 -22.12 3.17 -16.27
N ALA A 44 -21.73 2.31 -17.21
CA ALA A 44 -20.48 1.52 -17.20
C ALA A 44 -19.22 2.25 -16.68
N CYS A 45 -19.17 3.58 -16.79
CA CYS A 45 -18.17 4.48 -16.22
C CYS A 45 -17.88 4.25 -14.71
N GLY A 46 -18.89 4.06 -13.84
CA GLY A 46 -18.66 3.87 -12.40
C GLY A 46 -17.88 2.58 -12.07
N ARG A 47 -18.02 1.56 -12.92
CA ARG A 47 -17.28 0.30 -12.82
C ARG A 47 -15.85 0.45 -13.34
N CYS A 48 -15.66 1.17 -14.45
CA CYS A 48 -14.29 1.48 -14.89
C CYS A 48 -13.53 2.23 -13.78
N ILE A 49 -14.18 3.17 -13.09
CA ILE A 49 -13.56 3.93 -12.00
C ILE A 49 -13.20 3.03 -10.80
N SER A 50 -14.13 2.23 -10.28
CA SER A 50 -13.84 1.34 -9.14
C SER A 50 -12.76 0.28 -9.49
N GLY A 51 -12.79 -0.27 -10.71
CA GLY A 51 -11.74 -1.17 -11.20
C GLY A 51 -10.37 -0.50 -11.30
N MET A 52 -10.31 0.77 -11.73
CA MET A 52 -9.07 1.55 -11.75
C MET A 52 -8.52 1.78 -10.34
N PHE A 53 -9.38 2.02 -9.33
CA PHE A 53 -8.94 2.15 -7.94
C PHE A 53 -8.37 0.85 -7.38
N VAL A 54 -8.97 -0.31 -7.68
CA VAL A 54 -8.42 -1.63 -7.31
C VAL A 54 -7.03 -1.80 -7.92
N PHE A 55 -6.90 -1.55 -9.23
CA PHE A 55 -5.62 -1.68 -9.94
C PHE A 55 -4.55 -0.74 -9.37
N LEU A 56 -4.90 0.54 -9.17
CA LEU A 56 -3.96 1.54 -8.65
C LEU A 56 -3.53 1.21 -7.21
N THR A 57 -4.47 0.83 -6.34
CA THR A 57 -4.16 0.40 -4.95
C THR A 57 -3.22 -0.80 -4.95
N TYR A 58 -3.43 -1.76 -5.86
CA TYR A 58 -2.57 -2.93 -6.00
C TYR A 58 -1.14 -2.56 -6.42
N VAL A 59 -0.98 -1.74 -7.46
CA VAL A 59 0.34 -1.29 -7.93
C VAL A 59 1.08 -0.53 -6.83
N LEU A 60 0.39 0.38 -6.13
CA LEU A 60 0.95 1.07 -4.98
C LEU A 60 1.36 0.09 -3.88
N GLY A 61 0.51 -0.90 -3.56
CA GLY A 61 0.81 -1.93 -2.57
C GLY A 61 2.09 -2.70 -2.88
N VAL A 62 2.26 -3.13 -4.14
CA VAL A 62 3.49 -3.82 -4.59
C VAL A 62 4.71 -2.91 -4.51
N ALA A 63 4.58 -1.64 -4.91
CA ALA A 63 5.69 -0.68 -4.83
C ALA A 63 6.14 -0.47 -3.37
N TRP A 64 5.20 -0.28 -2.44
CA TRP A 64 5.51 -0.10 -1.02
C TRP A 64 6.01 -1.37 -0.35
N LEU A 65 5.58 -2.54 -0.79
CA LEU A 65 6.15 -3.81 -0.35
C LEU A 65 7.64 -3.90 -0.71
N GLY A 66 8.01 -3.44 -1.92
CA GLY A 66 9.40 -3.27 -2.32
C GLY A 66 10.15 -2.31 -1.40
N VAL A 67 9.62 -1.12 -1.16
CA VAL A 67 10.22 -0.11 -0.27
C VAL A 67 10.42 -0.68 1.14
N PHE A 68 9.43 -1.37 1.69
CA PHE A 68 9.53 -2.05 2.98
C PHE A 68 10.68 -3.06 3.00
N GLY A 69 10.73 -3.95 1.99
CA GLY A 69 11.81 -4.94 1.86
C GLY A 69 13.20 -4.32 1.74
N PHE A 70 13.37 -3.30 0.90
CA PHE A 70 14.65 -2.62 0.73
C PHE A 70 15.05 -1.82 1.98
N SER A 71 14.10 -1.20 2.69
CA SER A 71 14.36 -0.44 3.92
C SER A 71 14.75 -1.33 5.11
N ALA A 72 14.39 -2.62 5.09
CA ALA A 72 14.80 -3.57 6.12
C ALA A 72 16.32 -3.81 6.13
N VAL A 73 17.00 -3.68 4.96
CA VAL A 73 18.45 -3.86 4.83
C VAL A 73 19.25 -2.86 5.67
N PRO A 74 19.10 -1.52 5.51
CA PRO A 74 19.80 -0.56 6.35
C PRO A 74 19.38 -0.68 7.82
N VAL A 75 18.11 -0.96 8.13
CA VAL A 75 17.68 -1.16 9.53
C VAL A 75 18.43 -2.33 10.18
N PHE A 76 18.55 -3.46 9.48
CA PHE A 76 19.31 -4.60 9.96
C PHE A 76 20.80 -4.26 10.14
N MET A 77 21.40 -3.55 9.19
CA MET A 77 22.80 -3.11 9.29
C MET A 77 23.00 -2.19 10.52
N PHE A 78 22.22 -1.11 10.64
CA PHE A 78 22.34 -0.18 11.76
C PHE A 78 22.06 -0.87 13.11
N TYR A 79 21.14 -1.83 13.17
CA TYR A 79 20.87 -2.62 14.37
C TYR A 79 22.10 -3.43 14.82
N ASN A 80 22.80 -4.08 13.88
CA ASN A 80 24.03 -4.83 14.21
C ASN A 80 25.15 -3.90 14.71
N ILE A 81 25.29 -2.71 14.10
CA ILE A 81 26.28 -1.71 14.53
C ILE A 81 25.92 -1.18 15.92
N TRP A 82 24.65 -0.81 16.14
CA TRP A 82 24.14 -0.34 17.43
C TRP A 82 24.34 -1.38 18.54
N SER A 83 23.98 -2.64 18.27
CA SER A 83 24.19 -3.73 19.23
C SER A 83 25.67 -3.89 19.58
N THR A 84 26.58 -3.73 18.63
CA THR A 84 28.02 -3.76 18.88
C THR A 84 28.49 -2.56 19.69
N CYS A 85 27.93 -1.37 19.44
CA CYS A 85 28.18 -0.16 20.22
C CYS A 85 27.82 -0.33 21.70
N GLU A 86 26.68 -0.95 22.00
CA GLU A 86 26.25 -1.20 23.38
C GLU A 86 27.18 -2.18 24.10
N VAL A 87 27.68 -3.21 23.39
CA VAL A 87 28.69 -4.12 23.93
C VAL A 87 29.99 -3.38 24.27
N ILE A 88 30.51 -2.52 23.38
CA ILE A 88 31.73 -1.74 23.63
C ILE A 88 31.60 -0.85 24.87
N LYS A 89 30.48 -0.12 25.00
CA LYS A 89 30.21 0.72 26.19
C LYS A 89 30.22 -0.08 27.49
N SER A 90 29.70 -1.32 27.46
CA SER A 90 29.63 -2.19 28.64
C SER A 90 30.98 -2.82 29.05
N LEU A 91 31.92 -2.99 28.10
CA LEU A 91 33.26 -3.51 28.39
C LEU A 91 34.19 -2.44 28.95
N GLN A 92 34.06 -1.19 28.48
CA GLN A 92 34.88 -0.06 28.90
C GLN A 92 34.68 0.29 30.40
N THR A 93 33.54 -0.09 30.98
CA THR A 93 33.25 0.11 32.41
C THR A 93 33.80 -1.00 33.31
N ASN A 94 34.17 -2.17 32.77
CA ASN A 94 34.49 -3.34 33.60
C ASN A 94 35.93 -3.85 33.49
N VAL A 95 36.64 -3.70 32.37
CA VAL A 95 38.05 -4.14 32.25
C VAL A 95 38.79 -3.37 31.13
N THR A 96 40.07 -3.06 31.34
CA THR A 96 41.08 -2.65 30.34
C THR A 96 41.38 -3.77 29.31
N VAL A 97 40.35 -4.32 28.66
CA VAL A 97 40.54 -5.19 27.49
C VAL A 97 40.78 -4.29 26.27
N PRO A 98 41.74 -4.61 25.37
CA PRO A 98 41.97 -3.82 24.18
C PRO A 98 40.70 -3.81 23.32
N GLY A 99 40.07 -2.64 23.15
CA GLY A 99 38.90 -2.45 22.29
C GLY A 99 39.14 -2.81 20.82
N ASP A 100 40.39 -3.09 20.44
CA ASP A 100 40.82 -3.54 19.12
C ASP A 100 40.27 -4.91 18.69
N GLN A 101 39.69 -5.70 19.60
CA GLN A 101 39.10 -7.00 19.26
C GLN A 101 37.64 -6.93 18.79
N ILE A 102 36.93 -5.84 19.09
CA ILE A 102 35.52 -5.68 18.70
C ILE A 102 35.48 -4.80 17.46
N CYS A 103 35.09 -5.41 16.35
CA CYS A 103 35.06 -4.79 15.03
C CYS A 103 33.70 -5.02 14.37
N VAL A 104 33.20 -3.98 13.71
CA VAL A 104 32.12 -4.09 12.74
C VAL A 104 32.75 -4.16 11.36
N ASP A 105 32.49 -5.24 10.62
CA ASP A 105 32.92 -5.40 9.24
C ASP A 105 31.72 -5.27 8.29
N ILE A 106 31.68 -4.17 7.53
CA ILE A 106 30.55 -3.84 6.65
C ILE A 106 30.56 -4.72 5.39
N ARG A 107 31.73 -5.31 5.06
CA ARG A 107 31.91 -6.19 3.90
C ARG A 107 31.18 -7.53 4.07
N GLN A 108 30.92 -7.93 5.32
CA GLN A 108 30.14 -9.15 5.62
C GLN A 108 28.70 -9.07 5.11
N TYR A 109 28.15 -7.87 4.93
CA TYR A 109 26.81 -7.66 4.38
C TYR A 109 26.77 -7.69 2.84
N GLY A 110 27.92 -7.81 2.16
CA GLY A 110 28.01 -7.90 0.70
C GLY A 110 27.67 -6.62 -0.07
N ILE A 111 27.41 -5.51 0.64
CA ILE A 111 27.07 -4.20 0.05
C ILE A 111 28.31 -3.56 -0.59
N ILE A 112 29.49 -3.81 -0.02
CA ILE A 112 30.75 -3.19 -0.39
C ILE A 112 31.75 -4.32 -0.70
N PRO A 113 32.57 -4.20 -1.77
CA PRO A 113 33.53 -5.25 -2.12
C PRO A 113 34.60 -5.44 -1.04
N TRP A 114 35.15 -6.66 -0.95
CA TRP A 114 36.10 -7.06 0.11
C TRP A 114 37.39 -6.22 0.17
N ASN A 115 37.71 -5.54 -0.92
CA ASN A 115 38.87 -4.66 -1.10
C ASN A 115 38.62 -3.19 -0.68
N ALA A 116 37.42 -2.84 -0.23
CA ALA A 116 37.15 -1.47 0.19
C ALA A 116 37.84 -1.10 1.50
N VAL A 117 38.42 0.10 1.52
CA VAL A 117 39.10 0.68 2.67
C VAL A 117 38.55 2.10 2.91
N PRO A 118 37.97 2.42 4.08
CA PRO A 118 37.76 1.54 5.24
C PRO A 118 36.53 0.62 5.06
N GLY A 119 36.73 -0.70 5.15
CA GLY A 119 35.64 -1.69 5.15
C GLY A 119 35.29 -2.27 6.52
N LYS A 120 36.15 -2.02 7.52
CA LYS A 120 35.99 -2.45 8.92
C LYS A 120 36.25 -1.28 9.86
N ALA A 121 35.47 -1.17 10.93
CA ALA A 121 35.68 -0.20 12.01
C ALA A 121 35.89 -0.95 13.34
N CYS A 122 36.96 -0.63 14.05
CA CYS A 122 37.37 -1.31 15.29
C CYS A 122 37.78 -0.30 16.36
N GLY A 123 37.69 -0.70 17.64
CA GLY A 123 38.24 0.06 18.77
C GLY A 123 37.83 1.54 18.80
N PRO A 124 38.77 2.48 18.94
CA PRO A 124 38.45 3.91 19.14
C PRO A 124 37.75 4.56 17.94
N ILE A 125 37.94 4.03 16.72
CA ILE A 125 37.22 4.52 15.53
C ILE A 125 35.73 4.16 15.63
N LEU A 126 35.44 2.93 16.06
CA LEU A 126 34.07 2.46 16.26
C LEU A 126 33.41 3.18 17.44
N GLU A 127 34.13 3.40 18.54
CA GLU A 127 33.66 4.20 19.68
C GLU A 127 33.26 5.62 19.28
N ASN A 128 34.08 6.28 18.46
CA ASN A 128 33.75 7.61 17.96
C ASN A 128 32.46 7.60 17.12
N ILE A 129 32.30 6.62 16.23
CA ILE A 129 31.07 6.45 15.44
C ILE A 129 29.86 6.24 16.35
N CYS A 130 29.98 5.38 17.36
CA CYS A 130 28.92 5.06 18.32
C CYS A 130 28.49 6.27 19.17
N ASN A 131 29.38 7.24 19.40
CA ASN A 131 29.10 8.46 20.15
C ASN A 131 28.63 9.63 19.26
N THR A 132 28.58 9.47 17.94
CA THR A 132 28.03 10.51 17.06
C THR A 132 26.51 10.56 17.11
N ASN A 133 25.96 11.77 17.27
CA ASN A 133 24.51 12.00 17.19
C ASN A 133 23.96 11.68 15.78
N GLU A 134 24.79 11.79 14.75
CA GLU A 134 24.41 11.51 13.37
C GLU A 134 24.06 10.04 13.16
N PHE A 135 24.83 9.12 13.75
CA PHE A 135 24.55 7.69 13.73
C PHE A 135 23.23 7.36 14.43
N TYR A 136 23.02 7.90 15.64
CA TYR A 136 21.81 7.65 16.41
C TYR A 136 20.56 8.19 15.72
N MET A 137 20.64 9.41 15.19
CA MET A 137 19.56 10.03 14.43
C MET A 137 19.23 9.21 13.18
N SER A 138 20.25 8.79 12.41
CA SER A 138 20.06 7.98 11.21
C SER A 138 19.40 6.63 11.51
N TYR A 139 19.84 5.95 12.57
CA TYR A 139 19.27 4.67 13.01
C TYR A 139 17.76 4.79 13.31
N HIS A 140 17.38 5.79 14.11
CA HIS A 140 15.97 6.03 14.43
C HIS A 140 15.15 6.43 13.19
N LEU A 141 15.70 7.26 12.30
CA LEU A 141 15.03 7.62 11.05
C LEU A 141 14.76 6.41 10.15
N PHE A 142 15.73 5.50 10.01
CA PHE A 142 15.54 4.28 9.21
C PHE A 142 14.52 3.33 9.83
N ILE A 143 14.48 3.20 11.16
CA ILE A 143 13.46 2.42 11.86
C ILE A 143 12.07 3.00 11.60
N VAL A 144 11.90 4.31 11.81
CA VAL A 144 10.60 4.98 11.60
C VAL A 144 10.17 4.88 10.14
N ALA A 145 11.09 5.00 9.19
CA ALA A 145 10.80 4.83 7.77
C ALA A 145 10.35 3.40 7.43
N CYS A 146 11.02 2.38 7.97
CA CYS A 146 10.65 0.98 7.76
C CYS A 146 9.29 0.65 8.40
N ALA A 147 9.05 1.10 9.64
CA ALA A 147 7.77 0.95 10.31
C ALA A 147 6.64 1.67 9.57
N GLY A 148 6.90 2.88 9.06
CA GLY A 148 5.98 3.64 8.23
C GLY A 148 5.63 2.92 6.94
N ALA A 149 6.64 2.42 6.21
CA ALA A 149 6.43 1.63 5.00
C ALA A 149 5.62 0.36 5.29
N GLY A 150 5.91 -0.35 6.38
CA GLY A 150 5.15 -1.51 6.82
C GLY A 150 3.69 -1.18 7.14
N ALA A 151 3.44 -0.09 7.87
CA ALA A 151 2.09 0.39 8.16
C ALA A 151 1.32 0.76 6.87
N THR A 152 1.97 1.40 5.91
CA THR A 152 1.38 1.72 4.59
C THR A 152 1.02 0.45 3.83
N VAL A 153 1.89 -0.56 3.81
CA VAL A 153 1.60 -1.87 3.16
C VAL A 153 0.38 -2.52 3.80
N ILE A 154 0.33 -2.59 5.13
CA ILE A 154 -0.79 -3.16 5.87
C ILE A 154 -2.08 -2.40 5.52
N ALA A 155 -2.06 -1.07 5.55
CA ALA A 155 -3.22 -0.25 5.21
C ALA A 155 -3.69 -0.50 3.77
N LEU A 156 -2.78 -0.52 2.79
CA LEU A 156 -3.11 -0.77 1.39
C LEU A 156 -3.71 -2.17 1.17
N ILE A 157 -3.23 -3.19 1.89
CA ILE A 157 -3.83 -4.54 1.84
C ILE A 157 -5.27 -4.51 2.38
N HIS A 158 -5.52 -3.82 3.50
CA HIS A 158 -6.87 -3.70 4.05
C HIS A 158 -7.81 -2.98 3.09
N PHE A 159 -7.38 -1.88 2.50
CA PHE A 159 -8.17 -1.19 1.48
C PHE A 159 -8.41 -2.08 0.27
N LEU A 160 -7.40 -2.81 -0.22
CA LEU A 160 -7.56 -3.72 -1.35
C LEU A 160 -8.58 -4.83 -1.08
N MET A 161 -8.61 -5.39 0.14
CA MET A 161 -9.63 -6.38 0.53
C MET A 161 -11.05 -5.80 0.44
N ILE A 162 -11.27 -4.61 0.99
CA ILE A 162 -12.57 -3.94 0.94
C ILE A 162 -12.97 -3.59 -0.50
N LEU A 163 -12.06 -2.97 -1.26
CA LEU A 163 -12.27 -2.62 -2.67
C LEU A 163 -12.60 -3.85 -3.52
N SER A 164 -11.91 -4.97 -3.30
CA SER A 164 -12.15 -6.21 -4.05
C SER A 164 -13.52 -6.82 -3.75
N SER A 165 -13.98 -6.72 -2.50
CA SER A 165 -15.31 -7.18 -2.08
C SER A 165 -16.39 -6.31 -2.71
N ASN A 166 -16.19 -5.00 -2.70
CA ASN A 166 -17.08 -4.03 -3.33
C ASN A 166 -17.15 -4.21 -4.84
N TRP A 167 -16.01 -4.48 -5.48
CA TRP A 167 -15.94 -4.80 -6.91
C TRP A 167 -16.72 -6.08 -7.26
N ALA A 168 -16.58 -7.14 -6.46
CA ALA A 168 -17.30 -8.39 -6.65
C ALA A 168 -18.81 -8.18 -6.52
N TYR A 169 -19.25 -7.45 -5.50
CA TYR A 169 -20.66 -7.10 -5.31
C TYR A 169 -21.22 -6.28 -6.47
N LEU A 170 -20.49 -5.24 -6.93
CA LEU A 170 -20.85 -4.45 -8.10
C LEU A 170 -20.98 -5.30 -9.36
N LYS A 171 -20.10 -6.28 -9.52
CA LYS A 171 -20.14 -7.22 -10.64
C LYS A 171 -21.41 -8.07 -10.60
N ASP A 172 -21.79 -8.58 -9.44
CA ASP A 172 -22.98 -9.44 -9.33
C ASP A 172 -24.29 -8.66 -9.42
N ALA A 173 -24.39 -7.48 -8.78
CA ALA A 173 -25.54 -6.59 -8.94
C ALA A 173 -25.79 -6.21 -10.41
N SER A 174 -24.72 -5.99 -11.19
CA SER A 174 -24.85 -5.69 -12.61
C SER A 174 -25.38 -6.84 -13.46
N LYS A 175 -25.03 -8.09 -13.12
CA LYS A 175 -25.56 -9.27 -13.81
C LYS A 175 -27.05 -9.39 -13.54
N MET A 176 -27.45 -9.13 -12.29
CA MET A 176 -28.85 -9.12 -11.89
C MET A 176 -29.65 -8.05 -12.65
N GLN A 177 -29.10 -6.83 -12.79
CA GLN A 177 -29.74 -5.77 -13.57
C GLN A 177 -29.86 -6.13 -15.05
N ALA A 178 -28.81 -6.67 -15.67
CA ALA A 178 -28.86 -7.13 -17.05
C ALA A 178 -29.92 -8.24 -17.26
N TYR A 179 -30.08 -9.13 -16.28
CA TYR A 179 -31.11 -10.16 -16.31
C TYR A 179 -32.54 -9.57 -16.22
N GLN A 180 -32.75 -8.57 -15.35
CA GLN A 180 -34.02 -7.85 -15.24
C GLN A 180 -34.36 -7.10 -16.54
N ASP A 181 -33.38 -6.44 -17.16
CA ASP A 181 -33.57 -5.75 -18.44
C ASP A 181 -33.97 -6.73 -19.57
N ILE A 182 -33.34 -7.91 -19.62
CA ILE A 182 -33.70 -8.98 -20.58
C ILE A 182 -35.13 -9.46 -20.30
N LYS A 183 -35.47 -9.76 -19.04
CA LYS A 183 -36.80 -10.24 -18.64
C LYS A 183 -37.89 -9.21 -18.95
N ALA A 184 -37.64 -7.93 -18.68
CA ALA A 184 -38.59 -6.85 -18.99
C ALA A 184 -38.80 -6.71 -20.50
N LYS A 185 -37.74 -6.87 -21.30
CA LYS A 185 -37.84 -6.87 -22.76
C LYS A 185 -38.64 -8.08 -23.27
N GLU A 186 -38.42 -9.27 -22.74
CA GLU A 186 -39.19 -10.47 -23.08
C GLU A 186 -40.67 -10.33 -22.71
N GLU A 187 -40.99 -9.80 -21.53
CA GLU A 187 -42.37 -9.53 -21.11
C GLU A 187 -43.06 -8.50 -22.01
N GLN A 188 -42.33 -7.46 -22.44
CA GLN A 188 -42.83 -6.46 -23.37
C GLN A 188 -43.11 -7.06 -24.77
N GLU A 189 -42.20 -7.91 -25.29
CA GLU A 189 -42.41 -8.60 -26.57
C GLU A 189 -43.61 -9.56 -26.50
N LEU A 190 -43.79 -10.26 -25.38
CA LEU A 190 -44.93 -11.16 -25.18
C LEU A 190 -46.28 -10.41 -25.17
N GLN A 191 -46.33 -9.26 -24.49
CA GLN A 191 -47.52 -8.40 -24.46
C GLN A 191 -47.88 -7.86 -25.84
N ASP A 192 -46.88 -7.48 -26.64
CA ASP A 192 -47.08 -6.98 -28.01
C ASP A 192 -47.54 -8.07 -28.99
N ILE A 193 -47.10 -9.32 -28.81
CA ILE A 193 -47.62 -10.46 -29.58
C ILE A 193 -49.08 -10.74 -29.20
N GLN A 194 -49.40 -10.69 -27.89
CA GLN A 194 -50.76 -10.95 -27.41
C GLN A 194 -51.75 -9.84 -27.84
N SER A 195 -51.33 -8.57 -27.85
CA SER A 195 -52.15 -7.46 -28.34
C SER A 195 -52.44 -7.61 -29.83
N ARG A 196 -51.42 -7.87 -30.66
CA ARG A 196 -51.60 -8.12 -32.10
C ARG A 196 -52.52 -9.31 -32.38
N SER A 197 -52.39 -10.40 -31.62
CA SER A 197 -53.28 -11.56 -31.75
C SER A 197 -54.75 -11.22 -31.46
N LYS A 198 -55.01 -10.41 -30.42
CA LYS A 198 -56.37 -9.94 -30.10
C LYS A 198 -56.95 -9.02 -31.18
N GLU A 199 -56.15 -8.09 -31.72
CA GLU A 199 -56.60 -7.22 -32.81
C GLU A 199 -56.97 -8.02 -34.07
N GLN A 200 -56.15 -9.03 -34.43
CA GLN A 200 -56.46 -9.93 -35.53
C GLN A 200 -57.78 -10.67 -35.28
N LEU A 201 -57.99 -11.22 -34.07
CA LEU A 201 -59.22 -11.94 -33.74
C LEU A 201 -60.48 -11.05 -33.85
N ASN A 202 -60.39 -9.81 -33.37
CA ASN A 202 -61.49 -8.84 -33.42
C ASN A 202 -61.80 -8.34 -34.83
N SER A 203 -60.85 -8.41 -35.77
CA SER A 203 -61.08 -8.03 -37.17
C SER A 203 -61.91 -9.06 -37.97
N TYR A 204 -62.05 -10.29 -37.45
CA TYR A 204 -62.83 -11.36 -38.09
C TYR A 204 -64.26 -11.51 -37.53
N THR A 205 -64.62 -10.71 -36.52
CA THR A 205 -65.99 -10.64 -35.95
C THR A 205 -66.68 -9.37 -36.41
#